data_AF-A0A7Y0S5V0-F1
#
_entry.id   AF-A0A7Y0S5V0-F1
#
_cell.length_a   1.000
_cell.length_b   1.000
_cell.length_c   1.000
_cell.angle_alpha   90.00
_cell.angle_beta   90.00
_cell.angle_gamma   90.00
#
_symmetry.space_group_name_H-M   'P 1'
#
loop_
_entity.id
_entity.type
_entity.pdbx_description
1 polymer ?
#
loop_
_entity_poly.entity_id
_entity_poly.type
_entity_poly.pdbx_seq_one_letter_code
_entity_poly.pdbx_strand_id
1 'polypeptide(L)' 'KVVATHNNWLLYSDGESYILNSRCDYGIGEETATFLLKDDEVSRYLKLGEEVIHELSDSARSSSGKHYYEKQRPVS' A
#
# COMPACT_ATOMS: atom_id res chain seq x y z
N LYS A 1 13.15 2.87 -6.01
CA LYS A 1 12.87 4.28 -6.41
C LYS A 1 11.42 4.62 -6.09
N VAL A 2 11.13 5.82 -5.58
CA VAL A 2 9.72 6.31 -5.46
C VAL A 2 9.19 6.60 -6.87
N VAL A 3 8.06 6.00 -7.22
CA VAL A 3 7.44 6.14 -8.55
C VAL A 3 6.16 6.97 -8.53
N ALA A 4 5.46 7.03 -7.39
CA ALA A 4 4.27 7.87 -7.21
C ALA A 4 4.04 8.20 -5.72
N THR A 5 3.29 9.27 -5.46
CA THR A 5 2.95 9.75 -4.12
C THR A 5 1.53 10.28 -4.11
N HIS A 6 0.73 9.82 -3.15
CA HIS A 6 -0.64 10.28 -2.92
C HIS A 6 -0.85 10.42 -1.41
N ASN A 7 -1.11 11.64 -0.93
CA ASN A 7 -1.15 11.95 0.51
C ASN A 7 0.11 11.42 1.22
N ASN A 8 -0.07 10.63 2.28
CA ASN A 8 1.03 10.02 3.02
C ASN A 8 1.44 8.63 2.48
N TRP A 9 0.95 8.24 1.31
CA TRP A 9 1.25 6.95 0.70
C TRP A 9 2.30 7.10 -0.40
N LEU A 10 3.31 6.24 -0.33
CA LEU A 10 4.46 6.23 -1.24
C LEU A 10 4.50 4.90 -1.97
N LEU A 11 4.48 4.95 -3.31
CA LEU A 11 4.70 3.78 -4.14
C LEU A 11 6.18 3.69 -4.49
N TYR A 12 6.81 2.58 -4.10
CA TYR A 12 8.19 2.24 -4.42
C TYR A 12 8.23 1.15 -5.47
N SER A 13 9.21 1.21 -6.35
CA SER A 13 9.58 0.11 -7.24
C SER A 13 11.09 -0.14 -7.16
N ASP A 14 11.48 -1.40 -7.05
CA ASP A 14 12.88 -1.85 -7.18
C ASP A 14 13.24 -2.34 -8.58
N GLY A 15 12.26 -2.39 -9.50
CA GLY A 15 12.40 -2.92 -10.85
C GLY A 15 11.81 -4.31 -11.05
N GLU A 16 11.52 -5.04 -9.98
CA GLU A 16 10.89 -6.36 -10.00
C GLU A 16 9.51 -6.37 -9.33
N SER A 17 9.31 -5.48 -8.37
CA SER A 17 8.09 -5.41 -7.56
C SER A 17 7.69 -3.97 -7.25
N TYR A 18 6.42 -3.81 -6.85
CA TYR A 18 5.86 -2.54 -6.42
C TYR A 18 5.37 -2.64 -4.97
N ILE A 19 5.93 -1.81 -4.10
CA ILE A 19 5.59 -1.75 -2.68
C ILE A 19 4.92 -0.43 -2.39
N LEU A 20 3.67 -0.48 -1.97
CA LEU A 20 2.94 0.68 -1.49
C LEU A 20 3.11 0.79 0.03
N ASN A 21 3.71 1.88 0.48
CA ASN A 21 3.96 2.16 1.89
C ASN A 21 3.01 3.25 2.37
N SER A 22 2.18 2.94 3.36
CA SER A 22 1.46 3.96 4.13
C SER A 22 2.39 4.52 5.20
N ARG A 23 2.72 5.81 5.12
CA ARG A 23 3.15 6.54 6.31
C ARG A 23 1.89 6.91 7.07
N CYS A 24 1.44 6.01 7.94
CA CYS A 24 0.39 6.37 8.89
C CYS A 24 0.88 7.57 9.71
N ASP A 25 0.05 8.61 9.86
CA ASP A 25 0.36 9.81 10.67
C ASP A 25 0.42 9.53 12.18
N TYR A 26 0.33 8.27 12.60
CA TYR A 26 0.34 7.86 14.01
C TYR A 26 1.76 7.73 14.56
N GLY A 27 2.43 8.87 14.67
CA GLY A 27 3.57 9.06 15.56
C GLY A 27 4.85 8.25 15.24
N ILE A 28 5.90 8.62 15.96
CA ILE A 28 7.23 8.00 15.86
C ILE A 28 7.18 6.66 16.61
N GLY A 29 6.62 5.61 15.99
CA GLY A 29 6.62 4.30 16.64
C GLY A 29 5.75 3.20 16.05
N GLU A 30 4.78 3.50 15.19
CA GLU A 30 3.94 2.43 14.61
C GLU A 30 4.50 1.87 13.30
N GLU A 31 4.28 0.57 13.11
CA GLU A 31 4.71 -0.19 11.94
C GLU A 31 4.11 0.42 10.67
N THR A 32 4.95 0.96 9.78
CA THR A 32 4.49 1.38 8.46
C THR A 32 3.85 0.17 7.76
N ALA A 33 2.57 0.28 7.39
CA ALA A 33 1.91 -0.76 6.62
C ALA A 33 2.46 -0.74 5.18
N THR A 34 3.23 -1.77 4.84
CA THR A 34 3.66 -2.05 3.47
C THR A 34 2.73 -3.06 2.81
N PHE A 35 2.34 -2.79 1.57
CA PHE A 35 1.54 -3.67 0.74
C PHE A 35 2.28 -3.93 -0.57
N LEU A 36 2.44 -5.20 -0.92
CA LEU A 36 2.90 -5.57 -2.25
C LEU A 36 1.72 -5.44 -3.23
N LEU A 37 1.92 -4.72 -4.33
CA LEU A 37 0.87 -4.51 -5.35
C LEU A 37 1.15 -5.36 -6.58
N LYS A 38 0.07 -5.86 -7.20
CA LYS A 38 0.09 -6.43 -8.54
C LYS A 38 0.11 -5.33 -9.61
N ASP A 39 0.55 -5.66 -10.81
CA ASP A 39 0.69 -4.68 -11.92
C ASP A 39 -0.62 -3.96 -12.29
N ASP A 40 -1.77 -4.64 -12.17
CA ASP A 40 -3.09 -4.04 -12.40
C ASP A 40 -3.45 -3.04 -11.31
N GLU A 41 -3.07 -3.31 -10.07
CA GLU A 41 -3.26 -2.41 -8.93
C GLU A 41 -2.34 -1.20 -8.99
N VAL A 42 -1.11 -1.39 -9.46
CA VAL A 42 -0.19 -0.29 -9.74
C VAL A 42 -0.81 0.62 -10.80
N SER A 43 -1.33 0.04 -11.88
CA SER A 43 -2.00 0.79 -12.94
C SER A 43 -3.24 1.53 -12.44
N ARG A 44 -4.01 0.93 -11.52
CA ARG A 44 -5.15 1.59 -10.85
C ARG A 44 -4.66 2.72 -9.93
N TYR A 45 -3.65 2.48 -9.10
CA TYR A 45 -3.11 3.47 -8.17
C TYR A 45 -2.58 4.70 -8.91
N LEU A 46 -1.86 4.50 -10.01
CA LEU A 46 -1.35 5.60 -10.84
C LEU A 46 -2.46 6.46 -11.48
N LYS A 47 -3.66 5.91 -11.66
CA LYS A 47 -4.82 6.62 -12.25
C LYS A 47 -5.80 7.18 -11.21
N LEU A 48 -6.01 6.44 -10.13
CA LEU A 48 -7.11 6.59 -9.15
C LEU A 48 -6.58 6.46 -7.72
N GLY A 49 -5.40 7.02 -7.43
CA GLY A 49 -4.67 6.75 -6.19
C GLY A 49 -5.48 6.92 -4.89
N GLU A 50 -6.40 7.89 -4.83
CA GLU A 50 -7.27 8.09 -3.67
C GLU A 50 -8.24 6.93 -3.40
N GLU A 51 -8.81 6.31 -4.45
CA GLU A 51 -9.72 5.16 -4.30
C GLU A 51 -8.98 3.95 -3.75
N VAL A 52 -7.81 3.65 -4.30
CA VAL A 52 -6.96 2.54 -3.85
C VAL A 52 -6.51 2.76 -2.40
N ILE A 53 -6.17 4.01 -2.04
CA ILE A 53 -5.83 4.36 -0.65
C ILE A 53 -7.03 4.16 0.27
N HIS A 54 -8.24 4.53 -0.15
CA HIS A 54 -9.44 4.35 0.68
C HIS A 54 -9.69 2.86 0.97
N GLU A 55 -9.59 2.00 -0.05
CA GLU A 55 -9.72 0.55 0.09
C GLU A 55 -8.67 -0.03 1.07
N LEU A 56 -7.41 0.44 0.98
CA LEU A 56 -6.30 -0.08 1.78
C LEU A 56 -6.23 0.50 3.19
N SER A 57 -6.77 1.70 3.40
CA SER A 57 -6.67 2.41 4.68
C SER A 57 -7.29 1.63 5.83
N ASP A 58 -8.43 0.97 5.61
CA ASP A 58 -9.06 0.15 6.64
C ASP A 58 -8.23 -1.08 7.00
N SER A 59 -7.56 -1.68 6.00
CA SER A 59 -6.67 -2.83 6.21
C SER A 59 -5.35 -2.43 6.85
N ALA A 60 -4.87 -1.20 6.59
CA ALA A 60 -3.64 -0.66 7.14
C ALA A 60 -3.72 -0.24 8.62
N ARG A 61 -4.93 -0.20 9.20
CA ARG A 61 -5.16 0.23 10.60
C ARG A 61 -4.69 -0.77 11.66
N SER A 62 -4.40 -2.02 11.29
CA SER A 62 -3.87 -3.01 12.23
C SER A 62 -3.10 -4.12 11.51
N SER A 63 -2.19 -4.77 12.24
CA SER A 63 -1.47 -5.95 11.74
C SER A 63 -2.41 -7.10 11.34
N SER A 64 -3.52 -7.28 12.06
CA SER A 64 -4.55 -8.27 11.73
C SER A 64 -5.35 -7.91 10.46
N GLY A 65 -5.64 -6.63 10.24
CA GLY A 65 -6.27 -6.13 9.02
C GLY A 65 -5.39 -6.36 7.79
N LYS A 66 -4.10 -6.01 7.90
CA LYS A 66 -3.10 -6.28 6.86
C LYS A 66 -3.02 -7.77 6.54
N HIS A 67 -2.87 -8.61 7.57
CA HIS A 67 -2.77 -10.06 7.39
C HIS A 67 -3.99 -10.65 6.68
N TYR A 68 -5.21 -10.19 7.04
CA TYR A 68 -6.44 -10.63 6.39
C TYR A 68 -6.49 -10.22 4.91
N TYR A 69 -6.12 -8.97 4.62
CA TYR A 69 -6.04 -8.46 3.25
C TYR A 69 -5.07 -9.28 2.39
N GLU A 70 -3.86 -9.53 2.88
CA GLU A 70 -2.83 -10.31 2.16
C GLU A 70 -3.25 -11.77 1.96
N LYS A 71 -3.93 -12.38 2.94
CA LYS A 71 -4.43 -13.76 2.83
C LYS A 71 -5.52 -13.91 1.76
N GLN A 72 -6.38 -12.89 1.61
CA GLN A 72 -7.41 -12.90 0.56
C GLN A 72 -6.85 -12.59 -0.82
N ARG A 73 -5.66 -11.98 -0.88
CA ARG A 73 -5.02 -11.54 -2.12
C ARG A 73 -3.59 -12.06 -2.20
N PRO A 74 -3.39 -13.39 -2.32
CA PRO A 74 -2.06 -13.91 -2.52
C PRO A 74 -1.46 -13.28 -3.78
N VAL A 75 -0.30 -12.66 -3.60
CA VAL A 75 0.56 -12.25 -4.70
C VAL A 75 1.32 -13.51 -5.08
N SER A 76 1.06 -14.01 -6.29
CA SER A 76 1.66 -15.25 -6.81
C SER A 76 3.11 -15.06 -7.18
#